data_AF-A0A1Y0IH89-F1
#
_entry.id   AF-A0A1Y0IH89-F1
#
_cell.length_a   1.000
_cell.length_b   1.000
_cell.length_c   1.000
_cell.angle_alpha   90.00
_cell.angle_beta   90.00
_cell.angle_gamma   90.00
#
_symmetry.space_group_name_H-M   'P 1'
#
loop_
_entity.id
_entity.type
_entity.pdbx_description
1 polymer ?
#
loop_
_entity_poly.entity_id
_entity_poly.type
_entity_poly.pdbx_seq_one_letter_code
_entity_poly.pdbx_strand_id
1 'polypeptide(L)'
;MRDFNNVWEEILRHNKKTIKTLTRKKPNQIIDITPDGDIIVTTEDGTDTVKKAWVEQAWNTLVENTIIVDDDLPAPARHRSSFIMALLSKLDGVQAKQAIRLKKDKR
;
A
#
# COMPACT_ATOMS: atom_id res chain seq x y z
N MET A 1 10.65 12.31 12.42
CA MET A 1 9.73 11.35 11.77
C MET A 1 8.92 12.12 10.74
N ARG A 2 8.69 11.58 9.52
CA ARG A 2 7.97 12.33 8.47
C ARG A 2 6.47 12.36 8.81
N ASP A 3 5.87 13.56 8.80
CA ASP A 3 4.42 13.74 8.93
C ASP A 3 3.68 13.08 7.76
N PHE A 4 2.47 12.58 7.99
CA PHE A 4 1.68 11.91 6.96
C PHE A 4 1.36 12.85 5.80
N ASN A 5 1.14 14.15 6.03
CA ASN A 5 0.86 15.08 4.92
C ASN A 5 2.01 15.15 3.91
N ASN A 6 3.26 15.20 4.39
CA ASN A 6 4.44 15.21 3.52
C ASN A 6 4.56 13.91 2.71
N VAL A 7 4.28 12.78 3.36
CA VAL A 7 4.26 11.46 2.72
C VAL A 7 3.13 11.37 1.70
N TRP A 8 1.98 11.93 2.03
CA TRP A 8 0.82 11.95 1.17
C TRP A 8 1.09 12.76 -0.10
N GLU A 9 1.74 13.92 0.00
CA GLU A 9 2.19 14.70 -1.17
C GLU A 9 3.13 13.90 -2.08
N GLU A 10 4.02 13.07 -1.52
CA GLU A 10 4.88 12.18 -2.30
C GLU A 10 4.05 11.10 -3.02
N ILE A 11 3.07 10.50 -2.33
CA ILE A 11 2.11 9.54 -2.90
C ILE A 11 1.32 10.15 -4.06
N LEU A 12 0.86 11.40 -3.93
CA LEU A 12 0.10 12.09 -4.98
C LEU A 12 0.89 12.23 -6.29
N ARG A 13 2.23 12.25 -6.24
CA ARG A 13 3.10 12.24 -7.44
C ARG A 13 3.04 10.93 -8.24
N HIS A 14 2.36 9.92 -7.71
CA HIS A 14 2.06 8.67 -8.41
C HIS A 14 0.69 8.67 -9.12
N ASN A 15 -0.03 9.79 -9.14
CA ASN A 15 -1.25 9.88 -9.94
C ASN A 15 -0.97 9.53 -11.41
N LYS A 16 -1.89 8.78 -12.03
CA LYS A 16 -1.78 8.24 -13.39
C LYS A 16 -0.58 7.30 -13.62
N LYS A 17 0.09 6.81 -12.57
CA LYS A 17 1.19 5.83 -12.68
C LYS A 17 0.72 4.42 -12.36
N THR A 18 1.49 3.46 -12.87
CA THR A 18 1.31 2.04 -12.56
C THR A 18 2.27 1.60 -11.47
N ILE A 19 1.72 1.02 -10.40
CA ILE A 19 2.45 0.43 -9.29
C ILE A 19 2.29 -1.09 -9.35
N LYS A 20 3.41 -1.78 -9.56
CA LYS A 20 3.42 -3.25 -9.57
C LYS A 20 3.42 -3.79 -8.13
N THR A 21 2.62 -4.82 -7.87
CA THR A 21 2.66 -5.56 -6.60
C THR A 21 4.08 -6.07 -6.31
N LEU A 22 4.43 -6.14 -5.03
CA LEU A 22 5.80 -6.46 -4.60
C LEU A 22 6.25 -7.85 -5.05
N THR A 23 5.43 -8.88 -4.79
CA THR A 23 5.77 -10.30 -5.02
C THR A 23 5.51 -10.74 -6.45
N ARG A 24 4.28 -10.58 -6.96
CA ARG A 24 3.86 -11.13 -8.27
C ARG A 24 4.08 -10.17 -9.44
N LYS A 25 4.52 -8.93 -9.18
CA LYS A 25 4.71 -7.86 -10.18
C LYS A 25 3.45 -7.55 -11.01
N LYS A 26 2.26 -7.95 -10.54
CA LYS A 26 0.96 -7.61 -11.13
C LYS A 26 0.74 -6.09 -11.13
N PRO A 27 0.25 -5.49 -12.23
CA PRO A 27 0.04 -4.05 -12.32
C PRO A 27 -1.17 -3.59 -11.52
N ASN A 28 -1.04 -2.45 -10.83
CA ASN A 28 -2.14 -1.67 -10.29
C ASN A 28 -1.99 -0.26 -10.86
N GLN A 29 -2.92 0.16 -11.71
CA GLN A 29 -2.89 1.48 -12.31
C GLN A 29 -3.69 2.45 -11.44
N ILE A 30 -3.06 3.53 -11.00
CA ILE A 30 -3.78 4.64 -10.37
C ILE A 30 -4.47 5.39 -11.51
N ILE A 31 -5.78 5.26 -11.61
CA ILE A 31 -6.57 5.95 -12.64
C ILE A 31 -6.86 7.36 -12.21
N ASP A 32 -7.16 7.62 -10.94
CA ASP A 32 -7.46 8.96 -10.47
C ASP A 32 -7.25 9.07 -8.96
N ILE A 33 -7.25 10.31 -8.46
CA ILE A 33 -7.28 10.61 -7.03
C ILE A 33 -8.40 11.61 -6.80
N THR A 34 -9.38 11.26 -5.96
CA THR A 34 -10.55 12.11 -5.71
C THR A 34 -10.16 13.39 -4.96
N PRO A 35 -11.02 14.43 -4.92
CA PRO A 35 -10.76 15.63 -4.13
C PRO A 35 -10.51 15.35 -2.64
N ASP A 36 -11.13 14.30 -2.09
CA ASP A 36 -10.94 13.86 -0.70
C ASP A 36 -9.63 13.08 -0.48
N GLY A 37 -8.93 12.74 -1.58
CA GLY A 37 -7.67 12.01 -1.58
C GLY A 37 -7.83 10.49 -1.74
N ASP A 38 -9.02 9.97 -2.01
CA ASP A 38 -9.16 8.53 -2.25
C ASP A 38 -8.57 8.16 -3.61
N ILE A 39 -7.85 7.04 -3.67
CA ILE A 39 -7.14 6.59 -4.87
C ILE A 39 -8.02 5.60 -5.63
N ILE A 40 -8.35 5.92 -6.89
CA ILE A 40 -9.05 5.00 -7.79
C ILE A 40 -8.00 4.14 -8.50
N VAL A 41 -8.07 2.83 -8.29
CA VAL A 41 -7.07 1.87 -8.77
C VAL A 41 -7.74 0.83 -9.66
N THR A 42 -7.17 0.61 -10.84
CA THR A 42 -7.55 -0.49 -11.73
C THR A 42 -6.51 -1.60 -11.70
N THR A 43 -7.04 -2.81 -11.62
CA THR A 43 -6.31 -4.08 -11.60
C THR A 43 -6.87 -4.99 -12.68
N GLU A 44 -6.25 -6.15 -12.87
CA GLU A 44 -6.80 -7.20 -13.76
C GLU A 44 -8.20 -7.67 -13.34
N ASP A 45 -8.52 -7.58 -12.05
CA ASP A 45 -9.80 -8.02 -11.48
C ASP A 45 -10.86 -6.89 -11.46
N GLY A 46 -10.52 -5.69 -11.94
CA GLY A 46 -11.43 -4.54 -12.00
C GLY A 46 -10.91 -3.29 -11.30
N THR A 47 -11.80 -2.31 -11.17
CA THR A 47 -11.54 -0.97 -10.61
C THR A 47 -12.16 -0.82 -9.23
N ASP A 48 -11.43 -0.21 -8.31
CA ASP A 48 -11.86 -0.05 -6.92
C ASP A 48 -11.19 1.17 -6.27
N THR A 49 -11.72 1.57 -5.12
CA THR A 49 -11.27 2.75 -4.38
C THR A 49 -10.44 2.35 -3.17
N VAL A 50 -9.26 2.93 -3.04
CA VAL A 50 -8.38 2.80 -1.87
C VAL A 50 -8.47 4.09 -1.08
N LYS A 51 -9.06 4.01 0.10
CA LYS A 51 -9.30 5.20 0.93
C LYS A 51 -7.99 5.80 1.44
N LYS A 52 -7.90 7.13 1.45
CA LYS A 52 -6.74 7.84 2.04
C LYS A 52 -6.48 7.38 3.48
N ALA A 53 -7.55 7.23 4.27
CA ALA A 53 -7.48 6.79 5.66
C ALA A 53 -6.83 5.39 5.84
N TRP A 54 -6.98 4.49 4.85
CA TRP A 54 -6.32 3.18 4.92
C TRP A 54 -4.81 3.29 4.72
N VAL A 55 -4.38 4.20 3.84
CA VAL A 55 -2.96 4.46 3.61
C VAL A 55 -2.34 5.21 4.79
N GLU A 56 -3.08 6.15 5.39
CA GLU A 56 -2.69 6.85 6.61
C GLU A 56 -2.48 5.88 7.77
N GLN A 57 -3.46 5.00 8.02
CA GLN A 57 -3.33 3.99 9.04
C GLN A 57 -2.15 3.06 8.77
N ALA A 58 -1.95 2.63 7.52
CA ALA A 58 -0.81 1.80 7.15
C ALA A 58 0.54 2.51 7.37
N TRP A 59 0.61 3.81 7.07
CA TRP A 59 1.79 4.62 7.32
C TRP A 59 2.08 4.72 8.82
N ASN A 60 1.06 5.06 9.62
CA ASN A 60 1.21 5.20 11.07
C ASN A 60 1.66 3.88 11.71
N THR A 61 1.06 2.75 11.33
CA THR A 61 1.50 1.44 11.83
C THR A 61 2.94 1.12 11.43
N LEU A 62 3.33 1.40 10.17
CA LEU A 62 4.71 1.20 9.72
C LEU A 62 5.70 2.06 10.53
N VAL A 63 5.31 3.28 10.85
CA VAL A 63 6.06 4.24 11.65
C VAL A 63 6.22 3.77 13.10
N GLU A 64 5.14 3.28 13.71
CA GLU A 64 5.12 2.83 15.11
C GLU A 64 5.88 1.51 15.30
N ASN A 65 5.62 0.54 14.42
CA ASN A 65 6.13 -0.83 14.57
C ASN A 65 7.42 -1.09 13.78
N THR A 66 7.90 -0.13 12.99
CA THR A 66 9.00 -0.23 12.00
C THR A 66 8.76 -1.23 10.86
N ILE A 67 7.68 -2.01 10.95
CA ILE A 67 7.25 -3.05 10.02
C ILE A 67 5.72 -3.02 9.99
N ILE A 68 5.15 -3.28 8.81
CA ILE A 68 3.72 -3.52 8.65
C ILE A 68 3.49 -4.82 7.88
N VAL A 69 2.52 -5.61 8.34
CA VAL A 69 2.00 -6.79 7.64
C VAL A 69 0.52 -6.58 7.23
N ASP A 70 -0.01 -7.47 6.41
CA ASP A 70 -1.37 -7.35 5.87
C ASP A 70 -2.44 -7.45 6.96
N ASP A 71 -2.18 -8.24 8.00
CA ASP A 71 -3.04 -8.37 9.17
C ASP A 71 -3.18 -7.08 9.99
N ASP A 72 -2.22 -6.15 9.88
CA ASP A 72 -2.25 -4.86 10.56
C ASP A 72 -3.21 -3.85 9.91
N LEU A 73 -3.63 -4.11 8.67
CA LEU A 73 -4.60 -3.27 7.98
C LEU A 73 -6.01 -3.55 8.48
N PRO A 74 -6.89 -2.52 8.52
CA PRO A 74 -8.29 -2.71 8.88
C PRO A 74 -8.94 -3.69 7.90
N ALA A 75 -9.87 -4.52 8.37
CA ALA A 75 -10.46 -5.60 7.57
C ALA A 75 -10.93 -5.16 6.16
N PRO A 76 -11.59 -4.00 5.98
CA PRO A 76 -12.00 -3.52 4.65
C PRO A 76 -10.85 -3.12 3.71
N ALA A 77 -9.63 -2.95 4.22
CA ALA A 77 -8.44 -2.60 3.41
C ALA A 77 -7.59 -3.82 3.06
N ARG A 78 -7.80 -4.97 3.72
CA ARG A 78 -6.95 -6.16 3.57
C ARG A 78 -6.97 -6.73 2.15
N HIS A 79 -8.07 -6.62 1.42
CA HIS A 79 -8.13 -7.04 0.01
C HIS A 79 -7.24 -6.18 -0.90
N ARG A 80 -6.91 -4.94 -0.48
CA ARG A 80 -6.00 -4.01 -1.16
C ARG A 80 -4.63 -3.91 -0.52
N SER A 81 -4.32 -4.76 0.45
CA SER A 81 -3.02 -4.81 1.14
C SER A 81 -1.84 -4.84 0.17
N SER A 82 -1.93 -5.65 -0.87
CA SER A 82 -0.90 -5.79 -1.90
C SER A 82 -0.61 -4.49 -2.66
N PHE A 83 -1.63 -3.66 -2.88
CA PHE A 83 -1.46 -2.34 -3.49
C PHE A 83 -0.91 -1.34 -2.47
N ILE A 84 -1.51 -1.25 -1.29
CA ILE A 84 -1.10 -0.30 -0.23
C ILE A 84 0.38 -0.50 0.12
N MET A 85 0.82 -1.74 0.31
CA MET A 85 2.24 -2.02 0.59
C MET A 85 3.15 -1.68 -0.58
N ALA A 86 2.73 -1.96 -1.82
CA ALA A 86 3.51 -1.61 -3.01
C ALA A 86 3.58 -0.09 -3.23
N LEU A 87 2.55 0.65 -2.81
CA LEU A 87 2.52 2.11 -2.82
C LEU A 87 3.49 2.67 -1.78
N LEU A 88 3.40 2.21 -0.52
CA LEU A 88 4.32 2.64 0.54
C LEU A 88 5.78 2.34 0.21
N SER A 89 6.07 1.23 -0.48
CA SER A 89 7.43 0.91 -0.91
C SER A 89 8.00 1.85 -1.98
N LYS A 90 7.22 2.82 -2.47
CA LYS A 90 7.72 3.89 -3.37
C LYS A 90 8.25 5.09 -2.62
N LEU A 91 7.95 5.18 -1.33
CA LEU A 91 8.42 6.25 -0.46
C LEU A 91 9.91 6.07 -0.16
N ASP A 92 10.63 7.18 -0.18
CA ASP A 92 12.02 7.19 0.22
C ASP A 92 12.20 6.72 1.68
N GLY A 93 13.17 5.83 1.90
CA GLY A 93 13.41 5.18 3.19
C GLY A 93 12.52 3.97 3.51
N VAL A 94 11.53 3.63 2.69
CA VAL A 94 10.70 2.43 2.88
C VAL A 94 11.23 1.26 2.04
N GLN A 95 11.45 0.12 2.70
CA GLN A 95 11.94 -1.10 2.03
C GLN A 95 10.95 -2.24 2.14
N ALA A 96 10.59 -2.83 1.00
CA ALA A 96 9.83 -4.07 0.96
C ALA A 96 10.76 -5.27 1.17
N LYS A 97 10.50 -6.07 2.21
CA LYS A 97 11.14 -7.37 2.41
C LYS A 97 10.12 -8.47 2.20
N GLN A 98 10.50 -9.49 1.43
CA GLN A 98 9.66 -10.66 1.26
C GLN A 98 9.77 -11.50 2.53
N ALA A 99 8.66 -11.66 3.26
CA ALA A 99 8.64 -12.56 4.40
C ALA A 99 8.89 -13.99 3.89
N ILE A 100 9.99 -14.60 4.31
CA ILE A 100 10.23 -16.03 4.09
C ILE A 100 9.21 -16.74 4.97
N ARG A 101 8.15 -17.24 4.34
CA ARG A 101 7.18 -18.11 5.02
C ARG A 101 7.90 -19.41 5.32
N LEU A 102 8.45 -19.52 6.53
CA LEU A 102 8.96 -20.79 7.05
C LEU A 102 7.80 -21.78 6.94
N LYS A 103 7.96 -22.82 6.11
CA LYS A 103 7.05 -23.95 6.11
C LYS A 103 7.07 -24.47 7.55
N LYS A 104 5.96 -24.33 8.28
CA LYS A 104 5.78 -25.10 9.51
C LYS A 104 5.80 -26.54 9.05
N ASP A 105 6.91 -27.24 9.28
CA ASP A 105 6.95 -28.68 9.18
C ASP A 105 5.84 -29.20 10.08
N LYS A 106 4.86 -29.85 9.45
CA LYS A 106 3.87 -30.66 10.18
C LYS A 106 4.68 -31.79 10.82
N ARG A 107 4.91 -31.69 12.13
CA ARG A 107 5.27 -32.84 12.96
C ARG A 107 4.05 -33.73 13.15
#